data_AF-A0A8T2RX20-F1
#
_entry.id   AF-A0A8T2RX20-F1
#
_cell.length_a   1.000
_cell.length_b   1.000
_cell.length_c   1.000
_cell.angle_alpha   90.00
_cell.angle_beta   90.00
_cell.angle_gamma   90.00
#
_symmetry.space_group_name_H-M   'P 1'
#
loop_
_entity.id
_entity.type
_entity.pdbx_description
1 polymer ?
#
loop_
_entity_poly.entity_id
_entity_poly.type
_entity_poly.pdbx_seq_one_letter_code
_entity_poly.pdbx_strand_id
1 'polypeptide(L)'
;ELILKLTEPEKDERQKRIGVRKPSRTPSGLIPEEPSPPAEAKPHVEKPLLDHHYEHGDDAALAPYRKVAAECERALESLRKQEITGREDVQRRAKEIQSKQYRPPEQKPIPCLAEQKACTICLTENRSDPLKCQDVVKAYARCAEQVRQRFVTTGFGSPPMNN
;
A
#
# COMPACT_ATOMS: atom_id res chain seq x y z
N GLU A 1 -25.23 -30.74 10.59
CA GLU A 1 -24.57 -30.86 9.28
C GLU A 1 -24.31 -29.49 8.64
N LEU A 2 -23.69 -28.50 9.30
CA LEU A 2 -22.26 -28.36 9.60
C LEU A 2 -21.35 -28.27 8.35
N ILE A 3 -21.33 -27.12 7.66
CA ILE A 3 -20.16 -26.71 6.88
C ILE A 3 -19.85 -25.23 7.20
N LEU A 4 -19.36 -25.01 8.42
CA LEU A 4 -18.48 -23.90 8.77
C LEU A 4 -17.07 -24.49 8.90
N LYS A 5 -16.34 -24.57 7.79
CA LYS A 5 -14.88 -24.85 7.80
C LYS A 5 -14.22 -24.19 6.60
N LEU A 6 -14.04 -22.88 6.68
CA LEU A 6 -12.97 -22.21 5.94
C LEU A 6 -12.19 -21.34 6.94
N THR A 7 -11.05 -21.90 7.33
CA THR A 7 -9.77 -21.23 7.60
C THR A 7 -9.75 -20.16 8.70
N GLU A 8 -9.29 -20.58 9.88
CA GLU A 8 -8.62 -19.70 10.84
C GLU A 8 -7.20 -19.37 10.34
N PRO A 9 -6.74 -18.12 10.46
CA PRO A 9 -5.32 -17.84 10.57
C PRO A 9 -4.95 -17.47 12.02
N GLU A 10 -4.16 -18.34 12.68
CA GLU A 10 -3.45 -17.99 13.91
C GLU A 10 -2.22 -17.11 13.60
N LYS A 11 -2.21 -15.93 14.26
CA LYS A 11 -1.09 -15.23 14.90
C LYS A 11 0.18 -14.87 14.10
N ASP A 12 0.42 -13.56 13.98
CA ASP A 12 1.72 -12.98 14.32
C ASP A 12 1.56 -11.49 14.72
N GLU A 13 1.33 -11.23 16.02
CA GLU A 13 1.28 -9.86 16.57
C GLU A 13 2.56 -9.58 17.36
N ARG A 14 3.64 -9.28 16.62
CA ARG A 14 4.89 -8.76 17.19
C ARG A 14 5.43 -7.56 16.41
N GLN A 15 4.62 -6.51 16.25
CA GLN A 15 5.10 -5.18 15.84
C GLN A 15 5.03 -4.19 17.01
N LYS A 16 6.07 -4.23 17.84
CA LYS A 16 6.33 -3.23 18.88
C LYS A 16 7.22 -2.11 18.32
N ARG A 17 6.69 -0.89 18.36
CA ARG A 17 7.36 0.43 18.39
C ARG A 17 8.12 0.88 17.13
N ILE A 18 7.45 1.70 16.33
CA ILE A 18 8.09 2.85 15.66
C ILE A 18 7.23 4.08 15.97
N GLY A 19 7.82 5.04 16.70
CA GLY A 19 7.17 6.30 17.04
C GLY A 19 6.99 7.17 15.79
N VAL A 20 5.74 7.37 15.39
CA VAL A 20 5.38 8.31 14.32
C VAL A 20 5.36 9.72 14.93
N ARG A 21 6.31 10.56 14.51
CA ARG A 21 6.26 12.01 14.74
C ARG A 21 5.10 12.58 13.94
N LYS A 22 4.19 13.31 14.60
CA LYS A 22 3.11 14.07 13.96
C LYS A 22 3.70 15.19 13.07
N PRO A 23 3.27 15.35 11.81
CA PRO A 23 3.42 16.62 11.12
C PRO A 23 2.23 17.52 11.48
N SER A 24 2.54 18.59 12.20
CA SER A 24 1.70 19.79 12.28
C SER A 24 1.93 20.60 11.01
N ARG A 25 0.86 20.84 10.23
CA ARG A 25 0.64 22.04 9.40
C ARG A 25 -0.70 21.91 8.69
N THR A 26 -1.67 22.67 9.17
CA THR A 26 -2.82 23.15 8.39
C THR A 26 -2.33 24.14 7.34
N PRO A 27 -2.89 24.07 6.13
CA PRO A 27 -3.25 25.26 5.39
C PRO A 27 -4.76 25.30 5.21
N SER A 28 -5.38 26.34 5.78
CA SER A 28 -6.74 26.75 5.49
C SER A 28 -6.84 27.33 4.07
N GLY A 29 -7.96 27.08 3.40
CA GLY A 29 -8.41 27.73 2.15
C GLY A 29 -8.34 26.77 0.95
N LEU A 30 -9.38 26.54 0.15
CA LEU A 30 -10.70 27.13 -0.01
C LEU A 30 -11.66 25.99 -0.39
N ILE A 31 -12.72 25.77 0.39
CA ILE A 31 -13.88 24.99 -0.05
C ILE A 31 -14.92 26.03 -0.45
N PRO A 32 -15.44 26.06 -1.68
CA PRO A 32 -16.64 26.82 -1.99
C PRO A 32 -17.77 26.33 -1.09
N GLU A 33 -18.31 27.21 -0.24
CA GLU A 33 -19.53 26.91 0.51
C GLU A 33 -20.65 26.61 -0.48
N GLU A 34 -21.11 25.36 -0.45
CA GLU A 34 -22.35 24.95 -1.08
C GLU A 34 -23.50 25.57 -0.27
N PRO A 35 -24.40 26.36 -0.88
CA PRO A 35 -25.49 27.00 -0.13
C PRO A 35 -26.38 25.93 0.50
N SER A 36 -26.59 26.03 1.82
CA SER A 36 -27.49 25.13 2.54
C SER A 36 -28.87 25.11 1.86
N PRO A 37 -29.45 23.93 1.60
CA PRO A 37 -30.79 23.88 1.04
C PRO A 37 -31.78 24.58 2.00
N PRO A 38 -32.71 25.40 1.49
CA PRO A 38 -33.78 25.93 2.32
C PRO A 38 -34.53 24.74 2.92
N ALA A 39 -35.02 24.89 4.16
CA ALA A 39 -35.80 23.89 4.86
C ALA A 39 -37.00 23.46 3.99
N GLU A 40 -36.83 22.38 3.25
CA GLU A 40 -37.89 21.78 2.46
C GLU A 40 -38.90 21.16 3.42
N ALA A 41 -40.15 21.59 3.26
CA ALA A 41 -41.29 21.03 3.95
C ALA A 41 -41.25 19.50 3.84
N LYS A 42 -41.46 18.82 4.97
CA LYS A 42 -41.56 17.36 5.03
C LYS A 42 -42.50 16.88 3.91
N PRO A 43 -42.10 15.91 3.08
CA PRO A 43 -43.03 15.29 2.15
C PRO A 43 -44.16 14.70 2.99
N HIS A 44 -45.37 15.20 2.79
CA HIS A 44 -46.55 14.43 3.14
C HIS A 44 -46.49 13.18 2.27
N VAL A 45 -45.97 12.09 2.85
CA VAL A 45 -46.20 10.75 2.32
C VAL A 45 -47.67 10.48 2.58
N GLU A 46 -48.52 10.93 1.68
CA GLU A 46 -49.86 10.39 1.59
C GLU A 46 -49.67 8.93 1.21
N LYS A 47 -49.91 8.06 2.20
CA LYS A 47 -49.88 6.62 2.04
C LYS A 47 -50.89 6.32 0.92
N PRO A 48 -50.48 5.77 -0.24
CA PRO A 48 -51.46 5.32 -1.20
C PRO A 48 -52.31 4.29 -0.48
N LEU A 49 -53.60 4.57 -0.36
CA LEU A 49 -54.58 3.60 0.10
C LEU A 49 -54.50 2.43 -0.89
N LEU A 50 -53.81 1.36 -0.48
CA LEU A 50 -53.72 0.15 -1.27
C LEU A 50 -55.06 -0.56 -1.15
N ASP A 51 -56.01 -0.10 -1.94
CA ASP A 51 -57.28 -0.75 -2.17
C ASP A 51 -57.35 -1.10 -3.65
N HIS A 52 -56.67 -2.19 -4.01
CA HIS A 52 -57.02 -2.96 -5.19
C HIS A 52 -56.50 -4.38 -5.01
N HIS A 53 -57.47 -5.28 -4.86
CA HIS A 53 -57.38 -6.72 -5.03
C HIS A 53 -56.18 -7.14 -5.89
N TYR A 54 -55.14 -7.67 -5.25
CA TYR A 54 -54.07 -8.42 -5.91
C TYR A 54 -54.57 -9.83 -6.20
N GLU A 55 -55.74 -9.92 -6.83
CA GLU A 55 -56.31 -11.18 -7.26
C GLU A 55 -55.89 -11.38 -8.71
N HIS A 56 -55.01 -12.36 -8.89
CA HIS A 56 -54.50 -12.87 -10.15
C HIS A 56 -53.48 -11.95 -10.83
N GLY A 57 -52.21 -12.16 -10.45
CA GLY A 57 -51.08 -11.73 -11.26
C GLY A 57 -51.15 -12.41 -12.62
N ASP A 58 -51.64 -11.69 -13.62
CA ASP A 58 -51.53 -12.11 -15.01
C ASP A 58 -50.04 -12.22 -15.34
N ASP A 59 -49.52 -13.45 -15.44
CA ASP A 59 -48.14 -13.73 -15.85
C ASP A 59 -47.75 -12.96 -17.14
N ALA A 60 -48.75 -12.70 -17.99
CA ALA A 60 -48.64 -11.87 -19.18
C ALA A 60 -48.32 -10.39 -18.91
N ALA A 61 -48.90 -9.79 -17.87
CA ALA A 61 -48.64 -8.39 -17.48
C ALA A 61 -47.23 -8.21 -16.90
N LEU A 62 -46.68 -9.25 -16.27
CA LEU A 62 -45.33 -9.25 -15.69
C LEU A 62 -44.23 -9.67 -16.68
N ALA A 63 -44.58 -10.30 -17.80
CA ALA A 63 -43.64 -10.81 -18.79
C ALA A 63 -42.67 -9.75 -19.34
N PRO A 64 -43.08 -8.50 -19.65
CA PRO A 64 -42.16 -7.45 -20.10
C PRO A 64 -41.09 -7.12 -19.05
N TYR A 65 -41.48 -7.04 -17.77
CA TYR A 65 -40.56 -6.74 -16.67
C TYR A 65 -39.55 -7.87 -16.44
N ARG A 66 -40.00 -9.12 -16.51
CA ARG A 66 -39.09 -10.29 -16.40
C ARG A 66 -38.08 -10.33 -17.55
N LYS A 67 -38.51 -9.95 -18.76
CA LYS A 67 -37.60 -9.84 -19.91
C LYS A 67 -36.52 -8.78 -19.68
N VAL A 68 -36.92 -7.59 -19.22
CA VAL A 68 -35.97 -6.52 -18.89
C VAL A 68 -35.03 -6.93 -17.76
N ALA A 69 -35.53 -7.60 -16.71
CA ALA A 69 -34.68 -8.11 -15.63
C ALA A 69 -33.63 -9.10 -16.16
N ALA A 70 -34.02 -10.05 -17.01
CA ALA A 70 -33.09 -11.00 -17.62
C ALA A 70 -32.07 -10.31 -18.55
N GLU A 71 -32.45 -9.23 -19.23
CA GLU A 71 -31.54 -8.41 -20.03
C GLU A 71 -30.53 -7.67 -19.15
N CYS A 72 -30.97 -7.08 -18.04
CA CYS A 72 -30.11 -6.44 -17.05
C CYS A 72 -29.11 -7.43 -16.45
N GLU A 73 -29.55 -8.63 -16.08
CA GLU A 73 -28.67 -9.68 -15.55
C GLU A 73 -27.57 -10.07 -16.55
N ARG A 74 -27.93 -10.24 -17.84
CA ARG A 74 -26.95 -10.51 -18.90
C ARG A 74 -25.96 -9.35 -19.08
N ALA A 75 -26.44 -8.11 -19.03
CA ALA A 75 -25.60 -6.93 -19.15
C ALA A 75 -24.63 -6.82 -17.96
N LEU A 76 -25.10 -7.07 -16.73
CA LEU A 76 -24.28 -7.07 -15.52
C LEU A 76 -23.19 -8.15 -15.56
N GLU A 77 -23.53 -9.36 -16.02
CA GLU A 77 -22.56 -10.44 -16.17
C GLU A 77 -21.47 -10.10 -17.20
N SER A 78 -21.86 -9.47 -18.31
CA SER A 78 -20.90 -8.99 -19.33
C SER A 78 -19.98 -7.90 -18.78
N LEU A 79 -20.54 -6.91 -18.07
CA LEU A 79 -19.78 -5.82 -17.47
C LEU A 79 -18.81 -6.32 -16.40
N ARG A 80 -19.22 -7.26 -15.55
CA ARG A 80 -18.34 -7.89 -14.56
C ARG A 80 -17.14 -8.57 -15.20
N LYS A 81 -17.36 -9.29 -16.31
CA LYS A 81 -16.26 -9.92 -17.06
C LYS A 81 -15.29 -8.87 -17.61
N GLN A 82 -15.81 -7.80 -18.20
CA GLN A 82 -14.98 -6.71 -18.73
C GLN A 82 -14.19 -6.00 -17.62
N GLU A 83 -14.80 -5.77 -16.46
CA GLU A 83 -14.13 -5.18 -15.30
C GLU A 83 -12.97 -6.05 -14.82
N ILE A 84 -13.19 -7.36 -14.67
CA ILE A 84 -12.16 -8.31 -14.24
C ILE A 84 -11.01 -8.33 -15.25
N THR A 85 -11.30 -8.51 -16.54
CA THR A 85 -10.28 -8.55 -17.60
C THR A 85 -9.51 -7.24 -17.66
N GLY A 86 -10.20 -6.10 -17.62
CA GLY A 86 -9.56 -4.78 -17.64
C GLY A 86 -8.66 -4.55 -16.43
N ARG A 87 -9.10 -4.96 -15.24
CA ARG A 87 -8.32 -4.86 -14.00
C ARG A 87 -7.06 -5.72 -14.05
N GLU A 88 -7.18 -6.97 -14.52
CA GLU A 88 -6.04 -7.88 -14.67
C GLU A 88 -5.01 -7.34 -15.67
N ASP A 89 -5.47 -6.78 -16.78
CA ASP A 89 -4.60 -6.17 -17.78
C ASP A 89 -3.85 -4.94 -17.25
N VAL A 90 -4.54 -4.05 -16.54
CA VAL A 90 -3.91 -2.89 -15.89
C VAL A 90 -2.88 -3.36 -14.86
N GLN A 91 -3.21 -4.33 -14.03
CA GLN A 91 -2.30 -4.86 -13.02
C GLN A 91 -1.06 -5.50 -13.67
N ARG A 92 -1.25 -6.29 -14.74
CA ARG A 92 -0.17 -6.90 -15.50
C ARG A 92 0.76 -5.85 -16.11
N ARG A 93 0.20 -4.83 -16.77
CA ARG A 93 0.96 -3.72 -17.37
C ARG A 93 1.69 -2.89 -16.32
N ALA A 94 1.05 -2.62 -15.18
CA ALA A 94 1.67 -1.90 -14.07
C ALA A 94 2.89 -2.67 -13.53
N LYS A 95 2.75 -3.99 -13.32
CA LYS A 95 3.87 -4.86 -12.91
C LYS A 95 5.00 -4.87 -13.94
N GLU A 96 4.66 -4.91 -15.23
CA GLU A 96 5.63 -4.88 -16.33
C GLU A 96 6.39 -3.54 -16.39
N ILE A 97 5.70 -2.42 -16.24
CA ILE A 97 6.34 -1.09 -16.19
C ILE A 97 7.23 -1.00 -14.95
N GLN A 98 6.74 -1.44 -13.80
CA GLN A 98 7.49 -1.45 -12.55
C GLN A 98 8.76 -2.30 -12.69
N SER A 99 8.70 -3.51 -13.24
CA SER A 99 9.88 -4.35 -13.38
C SER A 99 10.91 -3.80 -14.37
N LYS A 100 10.45 -3.11 -15.42
CA LYS A 100 11.33 -2.55 -16.46
C LYS A 100 11.95 -1.21 -16.09
N GLN A 101 11.20 -0.34 -15.42
CA GLN A 101 11.63 1.05 -15.16
C GLN A 101 12.09 1.25 -13.71
N TYR A 102 11.56 0.48 -12.77
CA TYR A 102 11.99 0.54 -11.37
C TYR A 102 13.06 -0.53 -11.12
N ARG A 103 14.29 -0.25 -11.57
CA ARG A 103 15.48 -0.90 -11.01
C ARG A 103 16.03 0.07 -9.97
N PRO A 104 15.94 -0.24 -8.66
CA PRO A 104 16.68 0.52 -7.66
C PRO A 104 18.13 0.59 -8.14
N PRO A 105 18.79 1.78 -8.12
CA PRO A 105 20.22 1.85 -8.34
C PRO A 105 20.86 0.78 -7.48
N GLU A 106 21.71 -0.06 -8.08
CA GLU A 106 22.34 -1.15 -7.34
C GLU A 106 22.90 -0.57 -6.05
N GLN A 107 22.44 -1.11 -4.92
CA GLN A 107 22.83 -0.59 -3.62
C GLN A 107 24.35 -0.69 -3.56
N LYS A 108 25.00 0.47 -3.52
CA LYS A 108 26.46 0.51 -3.38
C LYS A 108 26.81 -0.33 -2.15
N PRO A 109 27.87 -1.17 -2.22
CA PRO A 109 28.26 -1.98 -1.09
C PRO A 109 28.48 -1.09 0.13
N ILE A 110 28.01 -1.55 1.29
CA ILE A 110 28.17 -0.81 2.54
C ILE A 110 29.69 -0.59 2.76
N PRO A 111 30.16 0.66 2.85
CA PRO A 111 31.57 0.92 3.04
C PRO A 111 32.04 0.34 4.38
N CYS A 112 33.27 -0.18 4.41
CA CYS A 112 33.92 -0.72 5.61
C CYS A 112 33.24 -1.94 6.24
N LEU A 113 32.44 -2.70 5.49
CA LEU A 113 31.69 -3.84 6.04
C LEU A 113 32.61 -4.94 6.59
N ALA A 114 33.78 -5.16 5.99
CA ALA A 114 34.72 -6.17 6.46
C ALA A 114 35.33 -5.79 7.81
N GLU A 115 35.79 -4.54 7.93
CA GLU A 115 36.39 -3.97 9.14
C GLU A 115 35.35 -3.85 10.26
N GLN A 116 34.11 -3.49 9.92
CA GLN A 116 32.99 -3.45 10.86
C GLN A 116 32.71 -4.85 11.46
N LYS A 117 32.64 -5.88 10.60
CA LYS A 117 32.42 -7.26 11.04
C LYS A 117 33.56 -7.73 11.93
N ALA A 118 34.82 -7.52 11.51
CA ALA A 118 35.98 -7.90 12.32
C ALA A 118 35.98 -7.20 13.69
N CYS A 119 35.66 -5.91 13.73
CA CYS A 119 35.58 -5.15 14.98
C CYS A 119 34.50 -5.70 15.91
N THR A 120 33.31 -5.97 15.35
CA THR A 120 32.19 -6.53 16.10
C THR A 120 32.54 -7.91 16.65
N ILE A 121 33.09 -8.80 15.81
CA ILE A 121 33.51 -10.15 16.22
C ILE A 121 34.51 -10.08 17.36
N CYS A 122 35.59 -9.30 17.20
CA CYS A 122 36.61 -9.19 18.24
C CYS A 122 36.04 -8.67 19.56
N LEU A 123 35.23 -7.60 19.53
CA LEU A 123 34.63 -7.02 20.74
C LEU A 123 33.64 -7.99 21.40
N THR A 124 32.92 -8.80 20.61
CA THR A 124 32.02 -9.82 21.15
C THR A 124 32.76 -10.98 21.80
N GLU A 125 33.92 -11.36 21.28
CA GLU A 125 34.77 -12.42 21.84
C GLU A 125 35.56 -11.94 23.07
N ASN A 126 35.94 -10.66 23.11
CA ASN A 126 36.78 -10.07 24.16
C ASN A 126 36.01 -9.07 25.04
N ARG A 127 34.78 -9.41 25.45
CA ARG A 127 33.93 -8.50 26.26
C ARG A 127 34.58 -8.04 27.57
N SER A 128 35.37 -8.90 28.20
CA SER A 128 36.04 -8.59 29.47
C SER A 128 37.29 -7.72 29.29
N ASP A 129 37.87 -7.70 28.09
CA ASP A 129 39.05 -6.92 27.77
C ASP A 129 38.99 -6.38 26.33
N PRO A 130 38.23 -5.31 26.09
CA PRO A 130 38.04 -4.75 24.76
C PRO A 130 39.31 -4.10 24.18
N LEU A 131 40.35 -3.88 25.00
CA LEU A 131 41.60 -3.30 24.53
C LEU A 131 42.40 -4.26 23.65
N LYS A 132 42.16 -5.57 23.75
CA LYS A 132 42.72 -6.57 22.82
C LYS A 132 42.29 -6.36 21.38
N CYS A 133 41.18 -5.65 21.16
CA CYS A 133 40.64 -5.36 19.83
C CYS A 133 41.14 -4.04 19.22
N GLN A 134 42.12 -3.38 19.86
CA GLN A 134 42.59 -2.05 19.47
C GLN A 134 42.95 -1.95 17.98
N ASP A 135 43.63 -2.94 17.42
CA ASP A 135 44.07 -2.89 16.02
C ASP A 135 42.90 -3.00 15.05
N VAL A 136 41.90 -3.82 15.37
CA VAL A 136 40.69 -3.98 14.56
C VAL A 136 39.80 -2.73 14.65
N VAL A 137 39.74 -2.11 15.83
CA VAL A 137 39.05 -0.82 16.04
C VAL A 137 39.74 0.29 15.25
N LYS A 138 41.07 0.38 15.27
CA LYS A 138 41.85 1.34 14.47
C LYS A 138 41.63 1.14 12.98
N ALA A 139 41.60 -0.11 12.51
CA ALA A 139 41.35 -0.43 11.11
C ALA A 139 39.96 0.05 10.66
N TYR A 140 38.93 -0.21 11.46
CA TYR A 140 37.58 0.27 11.19
C TYR A 140 37.50 1.81 11.21
N ALA A 141 38.08 2.46 12.21
CA ALA A 141 38.11 3.92 12.32
C ALA A 141 38.81 4.57 11.11
N ARG A 142 39.94 4.00 10.67
CA ARG A 142 40.66 4.47 9.48
C ARG A 142 39.80 4.35 8.21
N CYS A 143 39.13 3.22 8.03
CA CYS A 143 38.24 3.03 6.88
C CYS A 143 37.07 4.04 6.91
N ALA A 144 36.42 4.20 8.06
CA ALA A 144 35.30 5.12 8.24
C ALA A 144 35.72 6.57 7.92
N GLU A 145 36.90 7.00 8.36
CA GLU A 145 37.41 8.33 8.10
C GLU A 145 37.74 8.55 6.62
N GLN A 146 38.37 7.59 5.95
CA GLN A 146 38.62 7.68 4.50
C GLN A 146 37.33 7.79 3.70
N VAL A 147 36.31 7.04 4.09
CA VAL A 147 34.99 7.08 3.46
C VAL A 147 34.34 8.44 3.68
N ARG A 148 34.40 8.96 4.91
CA ARG A 148 33.88 10.29 5.26
C ARG A 148 34.58 11.41 4.47
N GLN A 149 35.91 11.33 4.34
CA GLN A 149 36.69 12.25 3.53
C GLN A 149 36.31 12.18 2.05
N ARG A 150 36.16 10.98 1.49
CA ARG A 150 35.68 10.79 0.11
C ARG A 150 34.29 11.38 -0.12
N PHE A 151 33.37 11.22 0.84
CA PHE A 151 32.04 11.84 0.76
C PHE A 151 32.09 13.37 0.79
N VAL A 152 33.00 13.96 1.58
CA VAL A 152 33.17 15.42 1.64
C VAL A 152 33.83 15.96 0.36
N THR A 153 34.79 15.24 -0.22
CA THR A 153 35.54 15.72 -1.40
C THR A 153 34.83 15.49 -2.73
N THR A 154 34.06 14.40 -2.87
CA THR A 154 33.38 14.06 -4.15
C THR A 154 32.02 14.73 -4.32
N GLY A 155 31.56 15.48 -3.31
CA GLY A 155 30.19 16.00 -3.28
C GLY A 155 29.15 14.88 -3.27
N PHE A 156 27.91 15.22 -2.97
CA PHE A 156 26.79 14.27 -3.04
C PHE A 156 26.66 13.69 -4.47
N GLY A 157 27.24 12.52 -4.71
CA GLY A 157 26.78 11.61 -5.76
C GLY A 157 27.35 11.76 -7.17
N SER A 158 28.58 12.24 -7.38
CA SER A 158 29.19 12.14 -8.72
C SER A 158 29.66 10.69 -9.01
N PRO A 159 29.09 9.98 -10.00
CA PRO A 159 29.61 8.68 -10.41
C PRO A 159 30.98 8.83 -11.11
N PRO A 160 31.89 7.85 -10.98
CA PRO A 160 33.12 7.84 -11.76
C PRO A 160 32.78 7.73 -13.25
N MET A 161 33.18 8.72 -14.04
CA MET A 161 33.23 8.60 -15.50
C MET A 161 34.42 7.71 -15.85
N ASN A 162 34.17 6.45 -16.20
CA ASN A 162 35.19 5.61 -16.83
C ASN A 162 35.27 5.98 -18.32
N ASN A 163 36.51 6.14 -18.79
CA ASN A 163 36.90 6.44 -20.16
C ASN A 163 37.24 5.15 -20.91
#